data_AF-A0A1M6P2A2-F1
#
_entry.id   AF-A0A1M6P2A2-F1
#
_cell.length_a   1.000
_cell.length_b   1.000
_cell.length_c   1.000
_cell.angle_alpha   90.00
_cell.angle_beta   90.00
_cell.angle_gamma   90.00
#
_symmetry.space_group_name_H-M   'P 1'
#
loop_
_entity.id
_entity.type
_entity.pdbx_description
1 polymer ?
#
loop_
_entity_poly.entity_id
_entity_poly.type
_entity_poly.pdbx_seq_one_letter_code
_entity_poly.pdbx_strand_id
1 'polypeptide(L)'
;MLKYLRNKTMSVDRTAPDELTVFGVLDDDLYGVEMTAVFSQSALEILSVSGKWHRYTTPECPRALDMLQPAVGMRLEPGFRARVAKVIGRGACRHFANLLLEMGHAAKNAKMAIEYQEAAALDPGLSLEAFIADWRPDQAPPKAAAQSIHVKAPAPPQPAPETPPLADAPRPSGGMVIDLHVHTAPASPCASAPIDEIIREAKDLGVHGMVVTDHNYVWTSDDIKRLRDKHGFLLLRGNEVITDQGDVLVYGLERDIKGVIRIADLRAQVIEAKGFMVMAHPFRGFLITGAEQMGLSVEQAAQREMFKHVDAIEVLNGKVTPDENGFAAKVADALSLPGTGGSDCHEMGTIGCYATEFTVDINSEADLVQALHAGSYRPVRFRD
;
A
#
# COMPACT_ATOMS: atom_id res chain seq x y z
N MET A 1 2.81 -28.21 9.36
CA MET A 1 2.92 -26.74 9.53
C MET A 1 1.74 -26.14 8.81
N LEU A 2 0.80 -25.52 9.53
CA LEU A 2 -0.36 -24.87 8.91
C LEU A 2 0.13 -23.51 8.36
N LYS A 3 0.09 -23.33 7.04
CA LYS A 3 0.35 -22.04 6.37
C LYS A 3 -1.01 -21.35 6.18
N TYR A 4 -1.06 -20.03 6.38
CA TYR A 4 -2.23 -19.19 6.07
C TYR A 4 -1.76 -17.91 5.37
N LEU A 5 -1.80 -17.92 4.03
CA LEU A 5 -1.54 -16.81 3.11
C LEU A 5 -2.89 -16.28 2.60
N ARG A 6 -3.04 -14.95 2.43
CA ARG A 6 -4.20 -14.35 1.76
C ARG A 6 -3.81 -13.16 0.89
N ASN A 7 -3.96 -13.30 -0.43
CA ASN A 7 -3.70 -12.30 -1.44
C ASN A 7 -5.00 -11.75 -2.02
N LYS A 8 -5.07 -10.44 -2.25
CA LYS A 8 -6.15 -9.81 -3.01
C LYS A 8 -5.55 -8.90 -4.08
N THR A 9 -5.99 -9.08 -5.32
CA THR A 9 -5.50 -8.31 -6.48
C THR A 9 -6.69 -7.72 -7.23
N MET A 10 -6.55 -6.49 -7.72
CA MET A 10 -7.54 -5.79 -8.53
C MET A 10 -6.85 -5.21 -9.77
N SER A 11 -7.51 -5.34 -10.91
CA SER A 11 -7.11 -4.73 -12.17
C SER A 11 -8.34 -4.13 -12.85
N VAL A 12 -8.17 -3.01 -13.53
CA VAL A 12 -9.25 -2.33 -14.25
C VAL A 12 -8.77 -2.06 -15.67
N ASP A 13 -9.60 -2.38 -16.65
CA ASP A 13 -9.37 -2.14 -18.07
C ASP A 13 -10.59 -1.44 -18.69
N ARG A 14 -10.37 -0.54 -19.63
CA ARG A 14 -11.43 0.14 -20.39
C ARG A 14 -11.64 -0.59 -21.71
N THR A 15 -12.46 -1.64 -21.68
CA THR A 15 -12.62 -2.58 -22.80
C THR A 15 -13.48 -2.04 -23.95
N ALA A 16 -14.34 -1.05 -23.68
CA ALA A 16 -15.17 -0.39 -24.67
C ALA A 16 -15.49 1.06 -24.25
N PRO A 17 -16.01 1.91 -25.15
CA PRO A 17 -16.57 3.20 -24.77
C PRO A 17 -17.64 3.01 -23.68
N ASP A 18 -17.48 3.73 -22.58
CA ASP A 18 -18.33 3.66 -21.38
C ASP A 18 -18.27 2.34 -20.59
N GLU A 19 -17.31 1.45 -20.82
CA GLU A 19 -17.20 0.18 -20.06
C GLU A 19 -15.86 0.06 -19.33
N LEU A 20 -15.93 -0.24 -18.03
CA LEU A 20 -14.80 -0.55 -17.15
C LEU A 20 -14.88 -2.02 -16.73
N THR A 21 -14.04 -2.86 -17.31
CA THR A 21 -13.88 -4.25 -16.89
C THR A 21 -12.94 -4.30 -15.70
N VAL A 22 -13.47 -4.69 -14.55
CA VAL A 22 -12.68 -4.92 -13.34
C VAL A 22 -12.49 -6.41 -13.16
N PHE A 23 -11.25 -6.85 -12.96
CA PHE A 23 -10.89 -8.21 -12.61
C PHE A 23 -10.26 -8.25 -11.22
N GLY A 24 -10.87 -9.04 -10.33
CA GLY A 24 -10.47 -9.19 -8.94
C GLY A 24 -10.16 -10.63 -8.59
N VAL A 25 -9.09 -10.85 -7.84
CA VAL A 25 -8.72 -12.16 -7.29
C VAL A 25 -8.61 -12.05 -5.78
N LEU A 26 -9.10 -13.06 -5.07
CA LEU A 26 -8.87 -13.29 -3.66
C LEU A 26 -8.41 -14.73 -3.50
N ASP A 27 -7.15 -14.92 -3.12
CA ASP A 27 -6.53 -16.23 -3.01
C ASP A 27 -5.97 -16.44 -1.61
N ASP A 28 -6.45 -17.45 -0.89
CA ASP A 28 -5.90 -17.87 0.39
C ASP A 28 -5.75 -19.39 0.51
N ASP A 29 -5.17 -19.86 1.61
CA ASP A 29 -4.94 -21.30 1.84
C ASP A 29 -6.23 -22.11 2.00
N LEU A 30 -7.38 -21.48 2.28
CA LEU A 30 -8.67 -22.13 2.45
C LEU A 30 -9.51 -22.07 1.17
N TYR A 31 -9.47 -20.95 0.45
CA TYR A 31 -10.23 -20.74 -0.75
C TYR A 31 -9.55 -19.73 -1.70
N GLY A 32 -9.76 -19.94 -2.99
CA GLY A 32 -9.29 -19.07 -4.05
C GLY A 32 -10.46 -18.75 -4.96
N VAL A 33 -10.69 -17.46 -5.21
CA VAL A 33 -11.82 -16.97 -5.97
C VAL A 33 -11.42 -15.81 -6.84
N GLU A 34 -11.87 -15.81 -8.09
CA GLU A 34 -11.77 -14.67 -8.99
C GLU A 34 -13.17 -14.18 -9.37
N MET A 35 -13.24 -12.90 -9.73
CA MET A 35 -14.45 -12.27 -10.21
C MET A 35 -14.11 -11.23 -11.26
N THR A 36 -14.94 -11.17 -12.29
CA THR A 36 -14.93 -10.15 -13.32
C THR A 36 -16.25 -9.41 -13.25
N ALA A 37 -16.21 -8.09 -13.23
CA ALA A 37 -17.40 -7.26 -13.29
C ALA A 37 -17.16 -6.12 -14.26
N VAL A 38 -18.10 -5.89 -15.17
CA VAL A 38 -18.08 -4.74 -16.07
C VAL A 38 -18.97 -3.67 -15.48
N PHE A 39 -18.45 -2.46 -15.32
CA PHE A 39 -19.19 -1.30 -14.87
C PHE A 39 -19.38 -0.33 -16.03
N SER A 40 -20.53 0.33 -16.12
CA SER A 40 -20.64 1.52 -16.96
C SER A 40 -19.78 2.63 -16.35
N GLN A 41 -18.92 3.25 -17.16
CA GLN A 41 -18.09 4.36 -16.69
C GLN A 41 -18.98 5.55 -16.29
N SER A 42 -20.02 5.85 -17.05
CA SER A 42 -20.90 7.01 -16.87
C SER A 42 -21.71 6.90 -15.57
N ALA A 43 -22.34 5.76 -15.32
CA ALA A 43 -23.30 5.59 -14.23
C ALA A 43 -22.77 4.76 -13.06
N LEU A 44 -21.56 4.19 -13.18
CA LEU A 44 -20.98 3.20 -12.26
C LEU A 44 -21.99 2.09 -11.94
N GLU A 45 -22.67 1.60 -12.98
CA GLU A 45 -23.65 0.53 -12.91
C GLU A 45 -23.01 -0.79 -13.32
N ILE A 46 -23.24 -1.87 -12.57
CA ILE A 46 -22.75 -3.20 -12.94
C ILE A 46 -23.52 -3.68 -14.17
N LEU A 47 -22.85 -3.77 -15.32
CA LEU A 47 -23.40 -4.27 -16.58
C LEU A 47 -23.32 -5.79 -16.68
N SER A 48 -22.27 -6.38 -16.14
CA SER A 48 -22.12 -7.83 -16.05
C SER A 48 -21.27 -8.22 -14.86
N VAL A 49 -21.47 -9.44 -14.37
CA VAL A 49 -20.65 -10.04 -13.32
C VAL A 49 -20.51 -11.55 -13.55
N SER A 50 -19.31 -12.07 -13.35
CA SER A 50 -19.01 -13.50 -13.38
C SER A 50 -17.95 -13.82 -12.34
N GLY A 51 -18.04 -14.99 -11.73
CA GLY A 51 -17.05 -15.46 -10.76
C GLY A 51 -16.56 -16.85 -11.10
N LYS A 52 -15.44 -17.24 -10.48
CA LYS A 52 -14.94 -18.60 -10.51
C LYS A 52 -14.25 -18.92 -9.20
N TRP A 53 -14.53 -20.11 -8.67
CA TRP A 53 -13.78 -20.66 -7.57
C TRP A 53 -12.63 -21.51 -8.09
N HIS A 54 -11.44 -21.27 -7.56
CA HIS A 54 -10.24 -22.10 -7.75
C HIS A 54 -10.09 -23.10 -6.60
N ARG A 55 -10.38 -22.68 -5.37
CA ARG A 55 -10.40 -23.52 -4.15
C ARG A 55 -11.57 -23.10 -3.26
N TYR A 56 -12.22 -24.03 -2.57
CA TYR A 56 -13.36 -23.73 -1.70
C TYR A 56 -13.52 -24.78 -0.61
N THR A 57 -14.10 -24.38 0.52
CA THR A 57 -14.18 -25.20 1.74
C THR A 57 -15.47 -26.01 1.87
N THR A 58 -16.50 -25.68 1.08
CA THR A 58 -17.82 -26.34 1.16
C THR A 58 -18.41 -26.60 -0.23
N PRO A 59 -19.11 -27.73 -0.46
CA PRO A 59 -19.78 -28.01 -1.74
C PRO A 59 -20.83 -26.96 -2.16
N GLU A 60 -21.27 -26.12 -1.24
CA GLU A 60 -22.21 -25.03 -1.48
C GLU A 60 -21.54 -23.81 -2.13
N CYS A 61 -20.22 -23.64 -2.01
CA CYS A 61 -19.50 -22.48 -2.53
C CYS A 61 -19.69 -22.27 -4.05
N PRO A 62 -19.58 -23.29 -4.93
CA PRO A 62 -19.83 -23.12 -6.35
C PRO A 62 -21.26 -22.67 -6.69
N ARG A 63 -22.27 -23.00 -5.86
CA ARG A 63 -23.66 -22.57 -6.09
C ARG A 63 -23.85 -21.06 -5.99
N ALA A 64 -22.92 -20.36 -5.32
CA ALA A 64 -22.96 -18.91 -5.22
C ALA A 64 -22.74 -18.20 -6.57
N LEU A 65 -22.15 -18.88 -7.57
CA LEU A 65 -21.88 -18.29 -8.89
C LEU A 65 -23.15 -17.88 -9.63
N ASP A 66 -24.17 -18.76 -9.61
CA ASP A 66 -25.47 -18.50 -10.23
C ASP A 66 -26.23 -17.36 -9.54
N MET A 67 -25.84 -17.06 -8.30
CA MET A 67 -26.47 -16.06 -7.44
C MET A 67 -25.77 -14.70 -7.50
N LEU A 68 -24.79 -14.51 -8.40
CA LEU A 68 -24.14 -13.22 -8.62
C LEU A 68 -24.95 -12.29 -9.52
N GLN A 69 -25.77 -12.83 -10.43
CA GLN A 69 -26.53 -12.06 -11.42
C GLN A 69 -27.41 -10.93 -10.84
N PRO A 70 -27.99 -11.04 -9.64
CA PRO A 70 -28.68 -9.92 -8.99
C PRO A 70 -27.83 -8.67 -8.72
N ALA A 71 -26.50 -8.74 -8.85
CA ALA A 71 -25.63 -7.55 -8.82
C ALA A 71 -25.72 -6.70 -10.09
N VAL A 72 -26.11 -7.29 -11.23
CA VAL A 72 -26.31 -6.54 -12.48
C VAL A 72 -27.40 -5.49 -12.27
N GLY A 73 -27.13 -4.27 -12.71
CA GLY A 73 -27.98 -3.09 -12.49
C GLY A 73 -27.81 -2.41 -11.12
N MET A 74 -26.91 -2.88 -10.25
CA MET A 74 -26.54 -2.12 -9.06
C MET A 74 -25.62 -0.96 -9.42
N ARG A 75 -25.88 0.21 -8.85
CA ARG A 75 -25.10 1.43 -9.03
C ARG A 75 -24.28 1.75 -7.79
N LEU A 76 -23.10 2.32 -7.96
CA LEU A 76 -22.24 2.78 -6.86
C LEU A 76 -22.76 4.10 -6.26
N GLU A 77 -23.90 4.00 -5.59
CA GLU A 77 -24.60 5.11 -4.94
C GLU A 77 -24.68 4.92 -3.41
N PRO A 78 -25.10 5.94 -2.64
CA PRO A 78 -25.33 5.77 -1.21
C PRO A 78 -26.23 4.56 -0.91
N GLY A 79 -25.74 3.63 -0.09
CA GLY A 79 -26.44 2.36 0.19
C GLY A 79 -25.98 1.16 -0.63
N PHE A 80 -25.11 1.34 -1.64
CA PHE A 80 -24.51 0.25 -2.42
C PHE A 80 -23.92 -0.85 -1.53
N ARG A 81 -23.13 -0.48 -0.51
CA ARG A 81 -22.54 -1.44 0.44
C ARG A 81 -23.61 -2.29 1.15
N ALA A 82 -24.69 -1.68 1.61
CA ALA A 82 -25.78 -2.39 2.29
C ALA A 82 -26.53 -3.30 1.31
N ARG A 83 -26.73 -2.86 0.07
CA ARG A 83 -27.36 -3.64 -1.01
C ARG A 83 -26.51 -4.85 -1.41
N VAL A 84 -25.21 -4.68 -1.62
CA VAL A 84 -24.27 -5.78 -1.91
C VAL A 84 -24.22 -6.77 -0.74
N ALA A 85 -24.12 -6.30 0.50
CA ALA A 85 -24.15 -7.18 1.68
C ALA A 85 -25.47 -7.97 1.79
N LYS A 86 -26.60 -7.35 1.45
CA LYS A 86 -27.92 -8.01 1.46
C LYS A 86 -28.09 -9.01 0.33
N VAL A 87 -27.81 -8.60 -0.90
CA VAL A 87 -28.14 -9.37 -2.10
C VAL A 87 -27.07 -10.39 -2.41
N ILE A 88 -25.80 -10.00 -2.37
CA ILE A 88 -24.67 -10.90 -2.67
C ILE A 88 -24.15 -11.56 -1.40
N GLY A 89 -24.00 -10.80 -0.30
CA GLY A 89 -23.43 -11.35 0.93
C GLY A 89 -24.30 -12.43 1.58
N ARG A 90 -25.61 -12.17 1.72
CA ARG A 90 -26.57 -13.15 2.24
C ARG A 90 -27.19 -14.04 1.17
N GLY A 91 -27.34 -13.53 -0.06
CA GLY A 91 -27.96 -14.28 -1.15
C GLY A 91 -27.00 -15.22 -1.87
N ALA A 92 -25.71 -14.89 -2.01
CA ALA A 92 -24.74 -15.71 -2.72
C ALA A 92 -23.60 -16.17 -1.80
N CYS A 93 -22.61 -15.31 -1.56
CA CYS A 93 -21.48 -15.56 -0.68
C CYS A 93 -20.86 -14.25 -0.20
N ARG A 94 -20.44 -14.23 1.07
CA ARG A 94 -19.72 -13.08 1.66
C ARG A 94 -18.37 -12.80 0.98
N HIS A 95 -17.70 -13.80 0.43
CA HIS A 95 -16.43 -13.61 -0.28
C HIS A 95 -16.61 -12.80 -1.57
N PHE A 96 -17.60 -13.15 -2.41
CA PHE A 96 -17.96 -12.37 -3.58
C PHE A 96 -18.48 -10.98 -3.22
N ALA A 97 -19.28 -10.85 -2.15
CA ALA A 97 -19.74 -9.54 -1.71
C ALA A 97 -18.58 -8.60 -1.34
N ASN A 98 -17.60 -9.09 -0.59
CA ASN A 98 -16.41 -8.31 -0.24
C ASN A 98 -15.60 -7.97 -1.49
N LEU A 99 -15.37 -8.94 -2.37
CA LEU A 99 -14.62 -8.72 -3.61
C LEU A 99 -15.31 -7.69 -4.51
N LEU A 100 -16.65 -7.70 -4.59
CA LEU A 100 -17.43 -6.78 -5.42
C LEU A 100 -17.38 -5.34 -4.90
N LEU A 101 -17.30 -5.14 -3.59
CA LEU A 101 -17.13 -3.81 -3.01
C LEU A 101 -15.78 -3.20 -3.40
N GLU A 102 -14.72 -3.99 -3.37
CA GLU A 102 -13.39 -3.56 -3.79
C GLU A 102 -13.35 -3.25 -5.29
N MET A 103 -14.00 -4.10 -6.09
CA MET A 103 -14.11 -3.87 -7.53
C MET A 103 -14.88 -2.57 -7.83
N GLY A 104 -15.91 -2.26 -7.04
CA GLY A 104 -16.61 -0.99 -7.13
C GLY A 104 -15.71 0.20 -6.80
N HIS A 105 -14.91 0.13 -5.74
CA HIS A 105 -13.94 1.18 -5.43
C HIS A 105 -12.92 1.37 -6.57
N ALA A 106 -12.42 0.26 -7.14
CA ALA A 106 -11.50 0.30 -8.27
C ALA A 106 -12.14 0.95 -9.51
N ALA A 107 -13.39 0.59 -9.86
CA ALA A 107 -14.13 1.18 -10.97
C ALA A 107 -14.36 2.70 -10.78
N LYS A 108 -14.73 3.12 -9.56
CA LYS A 108 -14.91 4.53 -9.23
C LYS A 108 -13.62 5.33 -9.41
N ASN A 109 -12.50 4.79 -8.92
CA ASN A 109 -11.19 5.43 -9.06
C ASN A 109 -10.75 5.51 -10.53
N ALA A 110 -11.01 4.45 -11.31
CA ALA A 110 -10.73 4.44 -12.74
C ALA A 110 -11.57 5.48 -13.51
N LYS A 111 -12.87 5.60 -13.22
CA LYS A 111 -13.73 6.66 -13.80
C LYS A 111 -13.15 8.05 -13.53
N MET A 112 -12.82 8.35 -12.27
CA MET A 112 -12.23 9.64 -11.88
C MET A 112 -10.94 9.93 -12.67
N ALA A 113 -10.06 8.93 -12.79
CA ALA A 113 -8.81 9.07 -13.52
C ALA A 113 -9.04 9.33 -15.02
N ILE A 114 -9.98 8.62 -15.64
CA ILE A 114 -10.33 8.81 -17.05
C ILE A 114 -10.93 10.21 -17.29
N GLU A 115 -11.88 10.63 -16.45
CA GLU A 115 -12.52 11.94 -16.59
C GLU A 115 -11.54 13.09 -16.33
N TYR A 116 -10.60 12.90 -15.42
CA TYR A 116 -9.50 13.85 -15.23
C TYR A 116 -8.64 13.96 -16.49
N GLN A 117 -8.23 12.82 -17.09
CA GLN A 117 -7.44 12.83 -18.32
C GLN A 117 -8.18 13.51 -19.47
N GLU A 118 -9.48 13.24 -19.62
CA GLU A 118 -10.34 13.87 -20.62
C GLU A 118 -10.47 15.38 -20.38
N ALA A 119 -10.57 15.83 -19.12
CA ALA A 119 -10.63 17.25 -18.76
C ALA A 119 -9.28 17.96 -18.92
N ALA A 120 -8.18 17.35 -18.50
CA ALA A 120 -6.83 17.89 -18.63
C ALA A 120 -6.38 18.01 -20.10
N ALA A 121 -6.91 17.16 -20.99
CA ALA A 121 -6.70 17.31 -22.43
C ALA A 121 -7.37 18.57 -23.01
N LEU A 122 -8.45 19.06 -22.38
CA LEU A 122 -9.16 20.29 -22.77
C LEU A 122 -8.59 21.53 -22.07
N ASP A 123 -8.15 21.39 -20.82
CA ASP A 123 -7.50 22.42 -20.02
C ASP A 123 -6.20 21.89 -19.41
N PRO A 124 -5.05 22.06 -20.10
CA PRO A 124 -3.75 21.60 -19.60
C PRO A 124 -3.30 22.25 -18.28
N GLY A 125 -3.96 23.34 -17.83
CA GLY A 125 -3.71 23.98 -16.55
C GLY A 125 -4.49 23.37 -15.38
N LEU A 126 -5.43 22.46 -15.65
CA LEU A 126 -6.27 21.82 -14.64
C LEU A 126 -5.46 20.81 -13.81
N SER A 127 -5.20 21.17 -12.55
CA SER A 127 -4.55 20.24 -11.62
C SER A 127 -5.52 19.15 -11.17
N LEU A 128 -4.97 17.99 -10.81
CA LEU A 128 -5.76 16.87 -10.29
C LEU A 128 -6.49 17.26 -8.99
N GLU A 129 -5.86 18.07 -8.13
CA GLU A 129 -6.47 18.54 -6.88
C GLU A 129 -7.68 19.42 -7.14
N ALA A 130 -7.56 20.36 -8.09
CA ALA A 130 -8.66 21.22 -8.50
C ALA A 130 -9.81 20.39 -9.11
N PHE A 131 -9.47 19.40 -9.93
CA PHE A 131 -10.47 18.49 -10.49
C PHE A 131 -11.17 17.66 -9.41
N ILE A 132 -10.42 17.00 -8.52
CA ILE A 132 -10.98 16.14 -7.45
C ILE A 132 -11.89 16.94 -6.51
N ALA A 133 -11.54 18.18 -6.19
CA ALA A 133 -12.35 19.04 -5.31
C ALA A 133 -13.79 19.21 -5.84
N ASP A 134 -13.91 19.38 -7.15
CA ASP A 134 -15.18 19.60 -7.84
C ASP A 134 -15.81 18.33 -8.44
N TRP A 135 -15.02 17.25 -8.54
CA TRP A 135 -15.44 15.99 -9.13
C TRP A 135 -16.54 15.32 -8.31
N ARG A 136 -17.57 14.84 -9.00
CA ARG A 136 -18.61 14.01 -8.40
C ARG A 136 -18.83 12.76 -9.26
N PRO A 137 -18.93 11.57 -8.66
CA PRO A 137 -19.07 10.31 -9.39
C PRO A 137 -20.38 10.20 -10.19
N ASP A 138 -21.36 11.04 -9.90
CA ASP A 138 -22.67 11.15 -10.53
C ASP A 138 -22.75 12.26 -11.60
N GLN A 139 -21.69 13.04 -11.82
CA GLN A 139 -21.64 14.00 -12.92
C GLN A 139 -21.65 13.26 -14.26
N ALA A 140 -22.49 13.73 -15.18
CA ALA A 140 -22.49 13.23 -16.55
C ALA A 140 -21.15 13.63 -17.22
N PRO A 141 -20.57 12.75 -18.05
CA PRO A 141 -19.35 13.10 -18.78
C PRO A 141 -19.62 14.37 -19.62
N PRO A 142 -18.66 15.31 -19.70
CA PRO A 142 -18.79 16.42 -20.64
C PRO A 142 -18.98 15.83 -22.04
N LYS A 143 -20.04 16.27 -22.75
CA LYS A 143 -20.35 15.76 -24.10
C LYS A 143 -19.21 16.09 -25.08
N ALA A 144 -18.25 15.19 -25.21
CA ALA A 144 -17.30 15.20 -26.31
C ALA A 144 -17.92 14.44 -27.48
N ALA A 145 -18.09 15.14 -28.61
CA ALA A 145 -18.57 14.56 -29.86
C ALA A 145 -17.64 13.39 -30.26
N ALA A 146 -18.23 12.26 -30.63
CA ALA A 146 -17.51 11.13 -31.20
C ALA A 146 -16.68 11.62 -32.41
N GLN A 147 -15.36 11.69 -32.23
CA GLN A 147 -14.42 11.80 -33.32
C GLN A 147 -13.39 10.70 -33.16
N SER A 148 -13.35 9.82 -34.15
CA SER A 148 -12.31 8.81 -34.32
C SER A 148 -10.96 9.51 -34.48
N ILE A 149 -10.12 9.43 -33.46
CA ILE A 149 -8.75 9.96 -33.50
C ILE A 149 -7.84 8.84 -34.01
N HIS A 150 -7.40 8.95 -35.26
CA HIS A 150 -6.23 8.22 -35.73
C HIS A 150 -4.97 8.87 -35.12
N VAL A 151 -4.40 8.23 -34.11
CA VAL A 151 -3.13 8.65 -33.51
C VAL A 151 -1.99 8.12 -34.37
N LYS A 152 -1.23 9.04 -34.95
CA LYS A 152 0.07 8.76 -35.57
C LYS A 152 1.08 8.56 -34.45
N ALA A 153 1.82 7.45 -34.48
CA ALA A 153 2.82 7.11 -33.46
C ALA A 153 3.82 8.26 -33.24
N PRO A 154 4.04 8.71 -31.98
CA PRO A 154 5.09 9.67 -31.69
C PRO A 154 6.47 9.00 -31.77
N ALA A 155 7.48 9.80 -32.13
CA ALA A 155 8.87 9.38 -32.17
C ALA A 155 9.36 8.98 -30.76
N PRO A 156 10.30 8.02 -30.65
CA PRO A 156 10.75 7.52 -29.36
C PRO A 156 11.41 8.63 -28.52
N PRO A 157 11.11 8.70 -27.21
CA PRO A 157 11.73 9.66 -26.32
C PRO A 157 13.23 9.36 -26.17
N GLN A 158 14.04 10.42 -26.07
CA GLN A 158 15.46 10.30 -25.75
C GLN A 158 15.64 9.80 -24.31
N PRO A 159 16.69 9.00 -24.03
CA PRO A 159 16.90 8.41 -22.72
C PRO A 159 17.20 9.49 -21.68
N ALA A 160 16.41 9.47 -20.60
CA ALA A 160 16.74 10.13 -19.35
C ALA A 160 18.00 9.47 -18.73
N PRO A 161 18.80 10.21 -17.95
CA PRO A 161 19.98 9.65 -17.30
C PRO A 161 19.60 8.47 -16.40
N GLU A 162 20.30 7.35 -16.61
CA GLU A 162 20.12 6.09 -15.91
C GLU A 162 20.27 6.30 -14.39
N THR A 163 19.16 6.10 -13.67
CA THR A 163 19.20 5.85 -12.23
C THR A 163 19.41 4.35 -12.06
N PRO A 164 20.35 3.90 -11.21
CA PRO A 164 20.75 2.52 -11.20
C PRO A 164 19.60 1.56 -10.80
N PRO A 165 19.51 0.36 -11.41
CA PRO A 165 18.52 -0.65 -11.01
C PRO A 165 18.75 -1.16 -9.58
N LEU A 166 17.75 -1.82 -9.00
CA LEU A 166 17.72 -2.47 -7.67
C LEU A 166 18.95 -3.35 -7.30
N ALA A 167 19.80 -3.66 -8.28
CA ALA A 167 21.11 -4.29 -8.11
C ALA A 167 22.14 -3.39 -7.39
N ASP A 168 21.91 -2.09 -7.30
CA ASP A 168 22.90 -1.10 -6.86
C ASP A 168 22.56 -0.42 -5.52
N ALA A 169 21.49 -0.85 -4.83
CA ALA A 169 21.27 -0.44 -3.45
C ALA A 169 22.48 -0.84 -2.60
N PRO A 170 23.01 0.05 -1.73
CA PRO A 170 24.23 -0.24 -1.00
C PRO A 170 24.02 -1.47 -0.11
N ARG A 171 24.96 -2.41 -0.20
CA ARG A 171 25.07 -3.51 0.77
C ARG A 171 25.59 -2.93 2.09
N PRO A 172 25.31 -3.60 3.23
CA PRO A 172 25.91 -3.23 4.50
C PRO A 172 27.44 -3.14 4.41
N SER A 173 28.03 -2.10 4.98
CA SER A 173 29.49 -1.88 4.98
C SER A 173 30.12 -2.04 6.37
N GLY A 174 29.46 -2.76 7.27
CA GLY A 174 29.94 -3.08 8.62
C GLY A 174 29.27 -2.30 9.75
N GLY A 175 28.22 -1.52 9.47
CA GLY A 175 27.37 -0.90 10.49
C GLY A 175 26.32 -1.86 11.05
N MET A 176 25.57 -1.39 12.05
CA MET A 176 24.48 -2.15 12.64
C MET A 176 23.25 -2.10 11.72
N VAL A 177 22.74 -3.26 11.31
CA VAL A 177 21.61 -3.36 10.38
C VAL A 177 20.34 -3.76 11.11
N ILE A 178 19.31 -2.92 11.04
CA ILE A 178 18.03 -3.11 11.70
C ILE A 178 16.92 -3.01 10.67
N ASP A 179 16.02 -3.99 10.66
CA ASP A 179 14.79 -3.90 9.87
C ASP A 179 13.78 -3.02 10.60
N LEU A 180 13.41 -1.90 10.00
CA LEU A 180 12.57 -0.89 10.65
C LEU A 180 11.07 -1.10 10.44
N HIS A 181 10.66 -2.04 9.58
CA HIS A 181 9.25 -2.22 9.22
C HIS A 181 8.88 -3.70 9.23
N VAL A 182 8.28 -4.17 10.32
CA VAL A 182 7.94 -5.58 10.53
C VAL A 182 6.59 -5.72 11.21
N HIS A 183 5.72 -6.53 10.61
CA HIS A 183 4.44 -6.95 11.16
C HIS A 183 4.49 -8.39 11.67
N THR A 184 3.78 -8.66 12.77
CA THR A 184 3.84 -9.90 13.51
C THR A 184 2.44 -10.39 13.92
N ALA A 185 2.23 -11.69 13.86
CA ALA A 185 1.02 -12.32 14.40
C ALA A 185 1.20 -12.62 15.91
N PRO A 186 0.16 -12.45 16.74
CA PRO A 186 -1.22 -12.03 16.39
C PRO A 186 -1.46 -10.51 16.51
N ALA A 187 -0.43 -9.70 16.72
CA ALA A 187 -0.55 -8.28 17.01
C ALA A 187 -1.12 -7.48 15.83
N SER A 188 -0.63 -7.73 14.62
CA SER A 188 -1.18 -7.16 13.40
C SER A 188 -2.13 -8.12 12.68
N PRO A 189 -3.34 -7.67 12.29
CA PRO A 189 -4.31 -8.51 11.59
C PRO A 189 -3.90 -8.86 10.15
N CYS A 190 -2.91 -8.19 9.57
CA CYS A 190 -2.38 -8.51 8.25
C CYS A 190 -1.18 -9.47 8.30
N ALA A 191 -0.58 -9.70 9.47
CA ALA A 191 0.55 -10.61 9.63
C ALA A 191 0.10 -12.05 9.86
N SER A 192 0.86 -12.99 9.30
CA SER A 192 0.67 -14.44 9.48
C SER A 192 1.80 -15.11 10.27
N ALA A 193 2.99 -14.49 10.30
CA ALA A 193 4.16 -15.05 10.95
C ALA A 193 4.21 -14.72 12.45
N PRO A 194 4.33 -15.73 13.34
CA PRO A 194 4.47 -15.49 14.77
C PRO A 194 5.77 -14.72 15.08
N ILE A 195 5.70 -13.75 16.00
CA ILE A 195 6.87 -12.93 16.38
C ILE A 195 8.10 -13.76 16.77
N ASP A 196 7.91 -14.87 17.49
CA ASP A 196 8.99 -15.78 17.90
C ASP A 196 9.70 -16.44 16.71
N GLU A 197 8.99 -16.67 15.60
CA GLU A 197 9.55 -17.26 14.38
C GLU A 197 10.32 -16.21 13.57
N ILE A 198 9.77 -15.01 13.43
CA ILE A 198 10.42 -13.89 12.74
C ILE A 198 11.74 -13.53 13.44
N ILE A 199 11.77 -13.46 14.78
CA ILE A 199 13.00 -13.18 15.53
C ILE A 199 14.08 -14.22 15.25
N ARG A 200 13.71 -15.52 15.21
CA ARG A 200 14.66 -16.58 14.90
C ARG A 200 15.19 -16.46 13.48
N GLU A 201 14.31 -16.21 12.51
CA GLU A 201 14.72 -16.04 11.11
C GLU A 201 15.64 -14.83 10.95
N ALA A 202 15.29 -13.67 11.52
CA ALA A 202 16.11 -12.46 11.48
C ALA A 202 17.51 -12.71 12.05
N LYS A 203 17.59 -13.43 13.17
CA LYS A 203 18.84 -13.81 13.82
C LYS A 203 19.67 -14.77 12.97
N ASP A 204 19.04 -15.80 12.40
CA ASP A 204 19.71 -16.79 11.55
C ASP A 204 20.27 -16.16 10.26
N LEU A 205 19.62 -15.10 9.76
CA LEU A 205 20.07 -14.32 8.61
C LEU A 205 21.17 -13.29 8.95
N GLY A 206 21.41 -13.03 10.24
CA GLY A 206 22.41 -12.06 10.68
C GLY A 206 21.93 -10.60 10.64
N VAL A 207 20.62 -10.35 10.60
CA VAL A 207 20.09 -9.00 10.88
C VAL A 207 20.36 -8.70 12.36
N HIS A 208 20.83 -7.49 12.68
CA HIS A 208 21.27 -7.17 14.05
C HIS A 208 20.10 -6.82 14.98
N GLY A 209 18.97 -6.37 14.42
CA GLY A 209 17.75 -6.13 15.17
C GLY A 209 16.54 -5.91 14.26
N MET A 210 15.36 -5.81 14.87
CA MET A 210 14.15 -5.42 14.16
C MET A 210 13.26 -4.53 15.01
N VAL A 211 12.47 -3.69 14.35
CA VAL A 211 11.41 -2.88 14.97
C VAL A 211 10.07 -3.48 14.59
N VAL A 212 9.26 -3.83 15.60
CA VAL A 212 7.87 -4.25 15.35
C VAL A 212 7.02 -3.01 15.17
N THR A 213 6.27 -2.95 14.07
CA THR A 213 5.48 -1.79 13.62
C THR A 213 4.05 -2.19 13.27
N ASP A 214 3.47 -3.09 14.06
CA ASP A 214 2.13 -3.62 13.83
C ASP A 214 1.05 -2.53 13.71
N HIS A 215 0.12 -2.67 12.76
CA HIS A 215 -0.95 -1.69 12.54
C HIS A 215 -1.84 -1.53 13.79
N ASN A 216 -1.90 -0.30 14.32
CA ASN A 216 -2.77 0.08 15.44
C ASN A 216 -2.62 -0.82 16.69
N TYR A 217 -1.43 -1.41 16.88
CA TYR A 217 -1.07 -2.22 18.03
C TYR A 217 0.24 -1.73 18.63
N VAL A 218 0.18 -1.23 19.87
CA VAL A 218 1.38 -0.77 20.60
C VAL A 218 1.88 -1.88 21.50
N TRP A 219 3.08 -2.37 21.21
CA TRP A 219 3.76 -3.32 22.07
C TRP A 219 4.14 -2.68 23.42
N THR A 220 3.86 -3.39 24.51
CA THR A 220 4.29 -2.96 25.84
C THR A 220 5.80 -3.13 26.00
N SER A 221 6.43 -2.29 26.82
CA SER A 221 7.85 -2.42 27.15
C SER A 221 8.18 -3.79 27.75
N ASP A 222 7.26 -4.36 28.53
CA ASP A 222 7.44 -5.65 29.20
C ASP A 222 7.39 -6.81 28.20
N ASP A 223 6.50 -6.76 27.19
CA ASP A 223 6.46 -7.76 26.13
C ASP A 223 7.73 -7.75 25.29
N ILE A 224 8.18 -6.56 24.88
CA ILE A 224 9.43 -6.40 24.13
C ILE A 224 10.60 -6.92 24.94
N LYS A 225 10.72 -6.51 26.22
CA LYS A 225 11.79 -7.00 27.10
C LYS A 225 11.78 -8.52 27.24
N ARG A 226 10.62 -9.12 27.47
CA ARG A 226 10.46 -10.58 27.56
C ARG A 226 10.92 -11.28 26.29
N LEU A 227 10.60 -10.74 25.12
CA LEU A 227 11.02 -11.30 23.83
C LEU A 227 12.52 -11.11 23.58
N ARG A 228 13.08 -9.95 23.91
CA ARG A 228 14.54 -9.69 23.86
C ARG A 228 15.30 -10.70 24.72
N ASP A 229 14.89 -10.86 25.98
CA ASP A 229 15.53 -11.76 26.94
C ASP A 229 15.42 -13.22 26.47
N LYS A 230 14.24 -13.62 25.95
CA LYS A 230 14.00 -14.98 25.45
C LYS A 230 14.90 -15.36 24.28
N HIS A 231 15.15 -14.44 23.34
CA HIS A 231 15.85 -14.75 22.09
C HIS A 231 17.30 -14.24 22.05
N GLY A 232 17.69 -13.37 22.99
CA GLY A 232 18.97 -12.65 22.92
C GLY A 232 19.10 -11.92 21.60
N PHE A 233 18.09 -11.13 21.24
CA PHE A 233 17.97 -10.42 19.97
C PHE A 233 17.49 -8.99 20.21
N LEU A 234 18.00 -8.01 19.44
CA LEU A 234 17.54 -6.64 19.55
C LEU A 234 16.16 -6.52 18.91
N LEU A 235 15.15 -6.39 19.76
CA LEU A 235 13.78 -6.10 19.38
C LEU A 235 13.41 -4.73 19.92
N LEU A 236 12.90 -3.86 19.06
CA LEU A 236 12.47 -2.51 19.40
C LEU A 236 10.99 -2.34 19.02
N ARG A 237 10.33 -1.36 19.63
CA ARG A 237 8.94 -0.99 19.29
C ARG A 237 8.86 0.26 18.43
N GLY A 238 7.97 0.21 17.45
CA GLY A 238 7.41 1.33 16.71
C GLY A 238 5.93 1.02 16.44
N ASN A 239 5.27 1.87 15.65
CA ASN A 239 3.91 1.64 15.19
C ASN A 239 3.78 2.05 13.74
N GLU A 240 3.02 1.31 12.93
CA GLU A 240 2.49 1.82 11.68
C GLU A 240 1.10 2.41 11.90
N VAL A 241 1.00 3.73 11.83
CA VAL A 241 -0.22 4.50 12.09
C VAL A 241 -0.89 4.84 10.77
N ILE A 242 -2.17 4.47 10.65
CA ILE A 242 -2.97 4.81 9.47
C ILE A 242 -3.41 6.27 9.58
N THR A 243 -3.06 7.08 8.58
CA THR A 243 -3.46 8.50 8.52
C THR A 243 -4.39 8.79 7.35
N ASP A 244 -4.95 10.00 7.33
CA ASP A 244 -5.70 10.54 6.19
C ASP A 244 -4.84 10.80 4.95
N GLN A 245 -3.52 10.63 5.05
CA GLN A 245 -2.54 10.80 3.97
C GLN A 245 -1.74 9.53 3.65
N GLY A 246 -2.12 8.38 4.22
CA GLY A 246 -1.41 7.10 4.06
C GLY A 246 -0.80 6.58 5.36
N ASP A 247 0.00 5.52 5.26
CA ASP A 247 0.59 4.86 6.42
C ASP A 247 1.90 5.51 6.85
N VAL A 248 2.09 5.70 8.16
CA VAL A 248 3.25 6.38 8.72
C VAL A 248 3.88 5.50 9.80
N LEU A 249 5.16 5.18 9.65
CA LEU A 249 5.94 4.56 10.72
C LEU A 249 6.30 5.61 11.77
N VAL A 250 6.03 5.28 13.02
CA VAL A 250 6.27 6.15 14.16
C VAL A 250 7.16 5.44 15.17
N TYR A 251 8.27 6.06 15.50
CA TYR A 251 9.20 5.61 16.54
C TYR A 251 9.19 6.58 17.72
N GLY A 252 9.20 6.06 18.94
CA GLY A 252 9.22 6.89 20.16
C GLY A 252 7.85 7.40 20.64
N LEU A 253 6.74 6.94 20.06
CA LEU A 253 5.38 7.24 20.54
C LEU A 253 4.72 6.00 21.15
N GLU A 254 4.48 6.03 22.46
CA GLU A 254 3.88 4.91 23.21
C GLU A 254 2.35 4.98 23.28
N ARG A 255 1.74 5.95 22.60
CA ARG A 255 0.30 6.16 22.63
C ARG A 255 -0.38 5.24 21.63
N ASP A 256 -1.39 4.52 22.12
CA ASP A 256 -2.28 3.73 21.28
C ASP A 256 -3.23 4.63 20.48
N ILE A 257 -3.02 4.68 19.16
CA ILE A 257 -3.87 5.41 18.22
C ILE A 257 -4.79 4.40 17.56
N LYS A 258 -6.10 4.62 17.68
CA LYS A 258 -7.13 3.76 17.09
C LYS A 258 -7.74 4.42 15.86
N GLY A 259 -7.75 3.69 14.76
CA GLY A 259 -8.37 4.13 13.51
C GLY A 259 -7.52 5.11 12.73
N VAL A 260 -8.16 5.91 11.89
CA VAL A 260 -7.49 6.90 11.02
C VAL A 260 -7.34 8.23 11.77
N ILE A 261 -6.13 8.77 11.81
CA ILE A 261 -5.81 10.08 12.38
C ILE A 261 -5.37 11.08 11.30
N ARG A 262 -5.63 12.36 11.47
CA ARG A 262 -5.04 13.41 10.62
C ARG A 262 -3.51 13.43 10.79
N ILE A 263 -2.75 13.42 9.71
CA ILE A 263 -1.28 13.36 9.79
C ILE A 263 -0.68 14.56 10.57
N ALA A 264 -1.30 15.75 10.49
CA ALA A 264 -0.87 16.92 11.25
C ALA A 264 -1.07 16.76 12.77
N ASP A 265 -2.16 16.09 13.18
CA ASP A 265 -2.45 15.84 14.60
C ASP A 265 -1.56 14.71 15.14
N LEU A 266 -1.19 13.75 14.29
CA LEU A 266 -0.16 12.75 14.59
C LEU A 266 1.20 13.44 14.78
N ARG A 267 1.60 14.33 13.86
CA ARG A 267 2.86 15.08 13.94
C ARG A 267 2.98 15.87 15.24
N ALA A 268 1.93 16.57 15.66
CA ALA A 268 1.93 17.30 16.93
C ALA A 268 2.25 16.37 18.13
N GLN A 269 1.64 15.18 18.17
CA GLN A 269 1.86 14.21 19.24
C GLN A 269 3.26 13.59 19.19
N VAL A 270 3.79 13.33 17.99
CA VAL A 270 5.13 12.79 17.84
C VAL A 270 6.19 13.80 18.26
N ILE A 271 6.01 15.09 17.94
CA ILE A 271 6.91 16.17 18.40
C ILE A 271 6.92 16.23 19.94
N GLU A 272 5.74 16.17 20.58
CA GLU A 272 5.63 16.17 22.04
C GLU A 272 6.36 14.97 22.67
N ALA A 273 6.23 13.80 22.05
CA ALA A 273 6.93 12.57 22.46
C ALA A 273 8.42 12.55 22.07
N LYS A 274 8.92 13.56 21.36
CA LYS A 274 10.27 13.59 20.75
C LYS A 274 10.55 12.38 19.85
N GLY A 275 9.52 11.84 19.21
CA GLY A 275 9.62 10.69 18.33
C GLY A 275 10.06 11.06 16.90
N PHE A 276 9.90 10.12 15.99
CA PHE A 276 10.31 10.24 14.58
C PHE A 276 9.24 9.65 13.66
N MET A 277 8.96 10.31 12.53
CA MET A 277 7.96 9.88 11.56
C MET A 277 8.59 9.56 10.19
N VAL A 278 8.22 8.41 9.64
CA VAL A 278 8.61 8.01 8.28
C VAL A 278 7.36 7.75 7.46
N MET A 279 7.28 8.35 6.27
CA MET A 279 6.22 7.99 5.31
C MET A 279 6.44 6.57 4.80
N ALA A 280 5.56 5.64 5.14
CA ALA A 280 5.66 4.22 4.77
C ALA A 280 5.19 4.03 3.33
N HIS A 281 5.97 3.27 2.54
CA HIS A 281 5.65 2.83 1.17
C HIS A 281 4.75 3.81 0.35
N PRO A 282 5.15 5.10 0.21
CA PRO A 282 4.27 6.21 -0.21
C PRO A 282 3.63 6.09 -1.59
N PHE A 283 4.16 5.18 -2.42
CA PHE A 283 3.74 4.96 -3.80
C PHE A 283 3.35 3.49 -4.05
N ARG A 284 3.02 2.72 -3.01
CA ARG A 284 2.54 1.34 -3.16
C ARG A 284 1.31 1.28 -4.07
N GLY A 285 1.37 0.44 -5.11
CA GLY A 285 0.30 0.24 -6.07
C GLY A 285 0.12 1.42 -7.04
N PHE A 286 1.02 2.41 -6.99
CA PHE A 286 0.99 3.57 -7.87
C PHE A 286 1.40 3.20 -9.30
N LEU A 287 2.37 2.28 -9.47
CA LEU A 287 2.92 1.92 -10.78
C LEU A 287 2.30 0.64 -11.37
N ILE A 288 1.62 -0.18 -10.57
CA ILE A 288 1.04 -1.47 -10.98
C ILE A 288 -0.27 -1.28 -11.80
N THR A 289 -0.86 -0.08 -11.82
CA THR A 289 -2.15 0.20 -12.49
C THR A 289 -2.06 0.39 -14.01
N GLY A 290 -0.98 -0.02 -14.69
CA GLY A 290 -0.84 0.17 -16.14
C GLY A 290 -0.81 1.64 -16.57
N ALA A 291 -0.67 2.55 -15.60
CA ALA A 291 -0.42 3.95 -15.78
C ALA A 291 1.06 4.20 -16.12
N GLU A 292 1.61 3.42 -17.05
CA GLU A 292 2.81 3.82 -17.77
C GLU A 292 2.47 5.19 -18.38
N GLN A 293 2.91 6.28 -17.73
CA GLN A 293 2.66 7.70 -18.06
C GLN A 293 1.49 8.44 -17.36
N MET A 294 0.98 8.06 -16.17
CA MET A 294 0.28 9.08 -15.35
C MET A 294 1.29 9.93 -14.57
N GLY A 295 1.94 10.84 -15.30
CA GLY A 295 2.10 12.27 -15.01
C GLY A 295 2.70 12.76 -13.70
N LEU A 296 2.75 11.98 -12.62
CA LEU A 296 3.26 12.44 -11.33
C LEU A 296 4.77 12.56 -11.43
N SER A 297 5.22 13.74 -11.82
CA SER A 297 6.62 14.07 -11.79
C SER A 297 7.12 14.04 -10.34
N VAL A 298 8.42 13.90 -10.17
CA VAL A 298 9.06 13.96 -8.84
C VAL A 298 8.68 15.26 -8.13
N GLU A 299 8.62 16.36 -8.88
CA GLU A 299 8.25 17.68 -8.37
C GLU A 299 6.81 17.75 -7.88
N GLN A 300 5.87 17.11 -8.59
CA GLN A 300 4.47 17.04 -8.17
C GLN A 300 4.29 16.14 -6.95
N ALA A 301 4.96 14.97 -6.94
CA ALA A 301 4.96 14.10 -5.77
C ALA A 301 5.51 14.81 -4.54
N ALA A 302 6.62 15.54 -4.68
CA ALA A 302 7.24 16.31 -3.61
C ALA A 302 6.31 17.39 -3.02
N GLN A 303 5.31 17.88 -3.76
CA GLN A 303 4.36 18.87 -3.26
C GLN A 303 3.25 18.29 -2.37
N ARG A 304 3.13 16.96 -2.28
CA ARG A 304 2.08 16.31 -1.48
C ARG A 304 2.19 16.69 -0.01
N GLU A 305 1.03 16.96 0.59
CA GLU A 305 0.93 17.44 1.97
C GLU A 305 1.59 16.50 2.98
N MET A 306 1.50 15.19 2.76
CA MET A 306 2.08 14.17 3.63
C MET A 306 3.55 14.39 3.96
N PHE A 307 4.34 14.87 2.99
CA PHE A 307 5.77 15.06 3.14
C PHE A 307 6.15 16.25 4.04
N LYS A 308 5.22 17.17 4.31
CA LYS A 308 5.44 18.29 5.23
C LYS A 308 5.39 17.88 6.70
N HIS A 309 4.88 16.68 6.99
CA HIS A 309 4.60 16.20 8.35
C HIS A 309 5.50 15.04 8.79
N VAL A 310 6.40 14.56 7.93
CA VAL A 310 7.30 13.43 8.22
C VAL A 310 8.76 13.89 8.27
N ASP A 311 9.61 13.11 8.94
CA ASP A 311 11.04 13.37 9.07
C ASP A 311 11.87 12.60 8.03
N ALA A 312 11.31 11.53 7.45
CA ALA A 312 11.97 10.68 6.45
C ALA A 312 10.94 10.00 5.53
N ILE A 313 11.45 9.35 4.48
CA ILE A 313 10.66 8.54 3.55
C ILE A 313 11.18 7.10 3.56
N GLU A 314 10.29 6.11 3.54
CA GLU A 314 10.69 4.73 3.27
C GLU A 314 10.94 4.56 1.77
N VAL A 315 12.22 4.45 1.40
CA VAL A 315 12.68 4.42 0.00
C VAL A 315 13.05 3.01 -0.46
N LEU A 316 13.20 2.07 0.48
CA LEU A 316 13.39 0.65 0.22
C LEU A 316 12.38 -0.16 1.04
N ASN A 317 11.27 -0.55 0.40
CA ASN A 317 10.24 -1.38 1.00
C ASN A 317 10.13 -2.73 0.27
N GLY A 318 9.94 -3.83 1.01
CA GLY A 318 9.93 -5.20 0.47
C GLY A 318 8.63 -5.64 -0.21
N LYS A 319 7.55 -4.87 -0.06
CA LYS A 319 6.21 -5.15 -0.59
C LYS A 319 5.81 -4.25 -1.77
N VAL A 320 6.74 -3.44 -2.29
CA VAL A 320 6.54 -2.55 -3.45
C VAL A 320 7.49 -2.91 -4.59
N THR A 321 7.21 -2.40 -5.79
CA THR A 321 8.06 -2.67 -6.95
C THR A 321 9.40 -1.90 -6.88
N PRO A 322 10.44 -2.35 -7.61
CA PRO A 322 11.68 -1.61 -7.76
C PRO A 322 11.49 -0.17 -8.26
N ASP A 323 10.55 0.04 -9.18
CA ASP A 323 10.26 1.36 -9.73
C ASP A 323 9.56 2.25 -8.70
N GLU A 324 8.70 1.69 -7.84
CA GLU A 324 8.06 2.42 -6.73
C GLU A 324 9.09 2.87 -5.69
N ASN A 325 10.04 1.98 -5.34
CA ASN A 325 11.19 2.33 -4.50
C ASN A 325 12.08 3.40 -5.15
N GLY A 326 12.40 3.25 -6.44
CA GLY A 326 13.20 4.22 -7.20
C GLY A 326 12.51 5.60 -7.30
N PHE A 327 11.19 5.62 -7.43
CA PHE A 327 10.42 6.86 -7.41
C PHE A 327 10.39 7.50 -6.02
N ALA A 328 10.23 6.69 -4.95
CA ALA A 328 10.32 7.17 -3.57
C ALA A 328 11.69 7.81 -3.26
N ALA A 329 12.78 7.20 -3.72
CA ALA A 329 14.13 7.74 -3.57
C ALA A 329 14.29 9.11 -4.26
N LYS A 330 13.81 9.24 -5.51
CA LYS A 330 13.85 10.51 -6.24
C LYS A 330 13.07 11.62 -5.54
N VAL A 331 11.93 11.30 -4.94
CA VAL A 331 11.12 12.25 -4.18
C VAL A 331 11.81 12.64 -2.87
N ALA A 332 12.44 11.69 -2.18
CA ALA A 332 13.24 11.96 -0.99
C ALA A 332 14.39 12.92 -1.29
N ASP A 333 15.14 12.66 -2.37
CA ASP A 333 16.23 13.53 -2.84
C ASP A 333 15.74 14.94 -3.16
N ALA A 334 14.63 15.06 -3.91
CA ALA A 334 14.04 16.35 -4.27
C ALA A 334 13.59 17.17 -3.05
N LEU A 335 13.18 16.49 -1.97
CA LEU A 335 12.78 17.10 -0.70
C LEU A 335 13.93 17.27 0.29
N SER A 336 15.12 16.75 -0.02
CA SER A 336 16.23 16.63 0.94
C SER A 336 15.83 15.91 2.24
N LEU A 337 14.89 14.96 2.14
CA LEU A 337 14.50 14.10 3.25
C LEU A 337 15.35 12.83 3.23
N PRO A 338 15.81 12.34 4.39
CA PRO A 338 16.54 11.09 4.46
C PRO A 338 15.64 9.90 4.13
N GLY A 339 16.26 8.83 3.62
CA GLY A 339 15.59 7.58 3.26
C GLY A 339 15.80 6.48 4.32
N THR A 340 14.77 5.69 4.57
CA THR A 340 14.85 4.46 5.39
C THR A 340 14.51 3.22 4.57
N GLY A 341 14.88 2.06 5.07
CA GLY A 341 14.54 0.76 4.48
C GLY A 341 13.97 -0.21 5.51
N GLY A 342 13.02 -1.02 5.07
CA GLY A 342 12.35 -2.04 5.86
C GLY A 342 11.75 -3.12 4.97
N SER A 343 11.63 -4.33 5.49
CA SER A 343 11.08 -5.44 4.70
C SER A 343 9.58 -5.35 4.49
N ASP A 344 8.89 -4.66 5.39
CA ASP A 344 7.44 -4.76 5.54
C ASP A 344 7.00 -6.23 5.64
N CYS A 345 7.73 -6.97 6.47
CA CYS A 345 7.57 -8.40 6.65
C CYS A 345 6.22 -8.69 7.31
N HIS A 346 5.41 -9.51 6.64
CA HIS A 346 4.13 -10.01 7.14
C HIS A 346 4.12 -11.54 7.30
N GLU A 347 5.13 -12.20 6.73
CA GLU A 347 5.22 -13.64 6.58
C GLU A 347 6.68 -14.10 6.63
N MET A 348 6.88 -15.38 6.96
CA MET A 348 8.20 -15.99 7.00
C MET A 348 8.88 -15.89 5.63
N GLY A 349 10.20 -15.70 5.61
CA GLY A 349 10.98 -15.63 4.38
C GLY A 349 11.17 -14.21 3.83
N THR A 350 10.47 -13.20 4.36
CA THR A 350 10.52 -11.82 3.83
C THR A 350 11.36 -10.86 4.67
N ILE A 351 11.60 -11.19 5.94
CA ILE A 351 12.34 -10.33 6.88
C ILE A 351 13.72 -9.94 6.34
N GLY A 352 14.13 -8.69 6.49
CA GLY A 352 15.44 -8.21 6.09
C GLY A 352 15.73 -8.27 4.59
N CYS A 353 14.74 -8.33 3.68
CA CYS A 353 15.03 -8.08 2.26
C CYS A 353 15.59 -6.65 2.06
N TYR A 354 14.99 -5.68 2.74
CA TYR A 354 15.52 -4.35 2.97
C TYR A 354 15.60 -4.06 4.45
N ALA A 355 16.51 -3.18 4.83
CA ALA A 355 16.73 -2.77 6.20
C ALA A 355 17.37 -1.37 6.23
N THR A 356 17.65 -0.88 7.42
CA THR A 356 18.39 0.36 7.63
C THR A 356 19.69 0.06 8.36
N GLU A 357 20.81 0.51 7.79
CA GLU A 357 22.13 0.41 8.41
C GLU A 357 22.45 1.69 9.18
N PHE A 358 22.88 1.53 10.42
CA PHE A 358 23.27 2.58 11.34
C PHE A 358 24.78 2.59 11.52
N THR A 359 25.36 3.78 11.58
CA THR A 359 26.81 3.97 11.85
C THR A 359 27.13 4.02 13.34
N VAL A 360 26.11 3.88 14.19
CA VAL A 360 26.18 3.91 15.65
C VAL A 360 25.48 2.68 16.21
N ASP A 361 25.87 2.26 17.41
CA ASP A 361 25.23 1.14 18.10
C ASP A 361 23.86 1.55 18.63
N ILE A 362 22.85 0.73 18.37
CA ILE A 362 21.48 0.92 18.85
C ILE A 362 21.18 -0.16 19.87
N ASN A 363 20.85 0.21 21.10
CA ASN A 363 20.53 -0.74 22.17
C ASN A 363 19.11 -0.57 22.74
N SER A 364 18.45 0.54 22.39
CA SER A 364 17.13 0.94 22.87
C SER A 364 16.37 1.77 21.83
N GLU A 365 15.08 1.96 22.05
CA GLU A 365 14.22 2.83 21.24
C GLU A 365 14.68 4.29 21.29
N ALA A 366 15.24 4.72 22.42
CA ALA A 366 15.80 6.07 22.56
C ALA A 366 17.04 6.25 21.69
N ASP A 367 17.93 5.26 21.64
CA ASP A 367 19.10 5.27 20.76
C ASP A 367 18.66 5.31 19.29
N LEU A 368 17.66 4.51 18.93
CA LEU A 368 17.09 4.48 17.57
C LEU A 368 16.58 5.87 17.17
N VAL A 369 15.72 6.48 17.97
CA VAL A 369 15.15 7.80 17.69
C VAL A 369 16.26 8.87 17.63
N GLN A 370 17.25 8.80 18.52
CA GLN A 370 18.39 9.72 18.48
C GLN A 370 19.21 9.56 17.21
N ALA A 371 19.50 8.33 16.77
CA ALA A 371 20.25 8.06 15.55
C ALA A 371 19.49 8.50 14.29
N LEU A 372 18.16 8.34 14.29
CA LEU A 372 17.27 8.83 13.22
C LEU A 372 17.28 10.36 13.14
N HIS A 373 17.16 11.07 14.26
CA HIS A 373 17.28 12.54 14.28
C HIS A 373 18.69 13.03 13.89
N ALA A 374 19.73 12.26 14.23
CA ALA A 374 21.11 12.59 13.89
C ALA A 374 21.50 12.26 12.44
N GLY A 375 20.64 11.59 11.67
CA GLY A 375 20.95 11.18 10.29
C GLY A 375 22.06 10.12 10.19
N SER A 376 22.34 9.39 11.27
CA SER A 376 23.43 8.39 11.35
C SER A 376 23.02 7.03 10.79
N TYR A 377 22.35 7.03 9.64
CA TYR A 377 21.78 5.83 9.02
C TYR A 377 21.67 5.95 7.50
N ARG A 378 21.47 4.81 6.83
CA ARG A 378 21.14 4.73 5.40
C ARG A 378 20.28 3.49 5.09
N PRO A 379 19.43 3.54 4.06
CA PRO A 379 18.67 2.39 3.62
C PRO A 379 19.61 1.40 2.90
N VAL A 380 19.46 0.11 3.15
CA VAL A 380 20.30 -0.94 2.54
C VAL A 380 19.47 -2.10 2.02
N ARG A 381 19.97 -2.73 0.95
CA ARG A 381 19.51 -4.06 0.55
C ARG A 381 20.31 -5.09 1.32
N PHE A 382 19.67 -5.72 2.31
CA PHE A 382 20.37 -6.66 3.16
C PHE A 382 20.50 -8.03 2.48
N ARG A 383 19.45 -8.53 1.81
CA ARG A 383 19.51 -9.75 0.99
C ARG A 383 18.77 -9.63 -0.34
N ASP A 384 19.03 -10.59 -1.22
CA ASP A 384 18.49 -10.60 -2.58
C ASP A 384 17.00 -10.91 -2.67
#